data_AF-A0AA41WGA3-F1
#
_entry.id   AF-A0AA41WGA3-F1
#
_cell.length_a   1.000
_cell.length_b   1.000
_cell.length_c   1.000
_cell.angle_alpha   90.00
_cell.angle_beta   90.00
_cell.angle_gamma   90.00
#
_symmetry.space_group_name_H-M   'P 1'
#
loop_
_entity.id
_entity.type
_entity.pdbx_description
1 polymer ?
#
loop_
_entity_poly.entity_id
_entity_poly.type
_entity_poly.pdbx_seq_one_letter_code
_entity_poly.pdbx_strand_id
1 'polypeptide(L)'
;MEGGRKVFAGQREEAFFVDLGAIFDLGTLRPFQNLHLIPTPAADGVDATKGFNVHTIALQVPKTELTRDDSEPTDPMNPSSVIGIWATASRQRASVREPKRGAVRLAGPWVQVSRLGMPLINEVIIPLGNKDRWNASEPEDDEQFLRYYLDPELQNLLPVLYPGVFPNLAALLGAPPASRPRNDLLAILLTGIPAGLIPEFQNFTGSTPADMLRLNLAIPPTTVDPSPLGILGDDLGGFPNGRRVFDDVVAIELRAIAGLTYPLIDPTFTPDSAAAVLADGTANDVPPLRDFPYIGHPHEGYEHEHD
;
A
#
# COMPACT_ATOMS: atom_id res chain seq x y z
N MET A 1 2.50 -25.29 -15.86
CA MET A 1 2.21 -25.03 -17.29
C MET A 1 3.52 -25.06 -18.06
N GLU A 2 3.51 -25.09 -19.39
CA GLU A 2 4.75 -24.95 -20.18
C GLU A 2 5.51 -23.67 -19.78
N GLY A 3 6.85 -23.72 -19.84
CA GLY A 3 7.70 -22.54 -19.57
C GLY A 3 7.82 -22.10 -18.10
N GLY A 4 7.63 -23.00 -17.12
CA GLY A 4 7.85 -22.67 -15.70
C GLY A 4 6.73 -21.87 -15.01
N ARG A 5 5.62 -21.63 -15.71
CA ARG A 5 4.46 -20.90 -15.20
C ARG A 5 3.62 -21.72 -14.23
N LYS A 6 3.12 -21.08 -13.17
CA LYS A 6 2.14 -21.65 -12.23
C LYS A 6 0.95 -20.70 -12.07
N VAL A 7 -0.24 -21.28 -11.90
CA VAL A 7 -1.48 -20.54 -11.67
C VAL A 7 -2.23 -21.22 -10.53
N PHE A 8 -2.78 -20.42 -9.63
CA PHE A 8 -3.70 -20.85 -8.60
C PHE A 8 -4.94 -19.96 -8.65
N ALA A 9 -6.12 -20.57 -8.57
CA ALA A 9 -7.39 -19.89 -8.39
C ALA A 9 -8.19 -20.66 -7.35
N GLY A 10 -8.46 -20.05 -6.20
CA GLY A 10 -9.12 -20.75 -5.10
C GLY A 10 -9.18 -19.90 -3.83
N GLN A 11 -9.74 -20.49 -2.77
CA GLN A 11 -9.81 -19.83 -1.46
C GLN A 11 -8.46 -19.86 -0.75
N ARG A 12 -8.15 -18.75 -0.10
CA ARG A 12 -6.99 -18.54 0.77
C ARG A 12 -7.40 -17.62 1.90
N GLU A 13 -6.56 -17.57 2.92
CA GLU A 13 -6.70 -16.53 3.94
C GLU A 13 -6.44 -15.14 3.35
N GLU A 14 -7.13 -14.12 3.87
CA GLU A 14 -6.81 -12.72 3.61
C GLU A 14 -5.42 -12.40 4.15
N ALA A 15 -4.51 -12.01 3.26
CA ALA A 15 -3.11 -11.73 3.60
C ALA A 15 -2.83 -10.22 3.70
N PHE A 16 -3.86 -9.40 3.56
CA PHE A 16 -3.86 -8.04 4.09
C PHE A 16 -4.24 -8.09 5.57
N PHE A 17 -3.56 -7.32 6.39
CA PHE A 17 -3.81 -7.18 7.82
C PHE A 17 -3.79 -5.70 8.11
N VAL A 18 -4.77 -5.25 8.89
CA VAL A 18 -4.92 -3.82 9.18
C VAL A 18 -5.85 -3.59 10.36
N ASP A 19 -5.45 -2.63 11.18
CA ASP A 19 -6.33 -2.10 12.21
C ASP A 19 -7.28 -1.01 11.66
N LEU A 20 -8.34 -1.44 10.96
CA LEU A 20 -9.31 -0.53 10.35
C LEU A 20 -9.95 0.41 11.39
N GLY A 21 -10.26 -0.11 12.57
CA GLY A 21 -10.88 0.67 13.64
C GLY A 21 -9.94 1.78 14.13
N ALA A 22 -8.68 1.44 14.41
CA ALA A 22 -7.71 2.43 14.89
C ALA A 22 -7.40 3.49 13.82
N ILE A 23 -7.21 3.10 12.56
CA ILE A 23 -6.76 4.02 11.52
C ILE A 23 -7.92 4.89 11.03
N PHE A 24 -9.09 4.31 10.80
CA PHE A 24 -10.22 5.02 10.19
C PHE A 24 -11.18 5.66 11.21
N ASP A 25 -11.13 5.29 12.49
CA ASP A 25 -11.85 6.00 13.56
C ASP A 25 -10.93 7.04 14.23
N LEU A 26 -10.87 8.20 13.58
CA LEU A 26 -10.13 9.38 14.05
C LEU A 26 -8.62 9.17 14.25
N GLY A 27 -8.02 8.14 13.64
CA GLY A 27 -6.60 7.86 13.80
C GLY A 27 -6.22 7.54 15.25
N THR A 28 -7.07 6.77 15.96
CA THR A 28 -6.81 6.22 17.29
C THR A 28 -5.81 5.05 17.22
N LEU A 29 -4.61 5.31 16.69
CA LEU A 29 -3.53 4.36 16.46
C LEU A 29 -3.17 3.57 17.73
N ARG A 30 -3.13 2.25 17.60
CA ARG A 30 -2.73 1.34 18.67
C ARG A 30 -1.29 0.88 18.49
N PRO A 31 -0.50 0.72 19.56
CA PRO A 31 -0.85 0.88 20.98
C PRO A 31 -0.65 2.32 21.53
N PHE A 32 -0.71 3.35 20.68
CA PHE A 32 -0.45 4.75 21.05
C PHE A 32 -1.68 5.52 21.55
N GLN A 33 -2.86 4.91 21.57
CA GLN A 33 -4.16 5.54 21.79
C GLN A 33 -4.28 6.23 23.17
N ASN A 34 -3.46 5.85 24.14
CA ASN A 34 -3.39 6.53 25.43
C ASN A 34 -2.76 7.93 25.35
N LEU A 35 -2.04 8.24 24.26
CA LEU A 35 -1.46 9.55 23.94
C LEU A 35 -2.35 10.38 22.99
N HIS A 36 -3.47 9.82 22.54
CA HIS A 36 -4.41 10.48 21.66
C HIS A 36 -5.16 11.62 22.39
N LEU A 37 -5.62 12.64 21.65
CA LEU A 37 -6.35 13.80 22.16
C LEU A 37 -7.62 13.40 22.92
N ILE A 38 -8.26 12.32 22.46
CA ILE A 38 -9.33 11.61 23.16
C ILE A 38 -8.75 10.25 23.58
N PRO A 39 -8.09 10.15 24.74
CA PRO A 39 -7.32 8.97 25.09
C PRO A 39 -8.22 7.81 25.48
N THR A 40 -7.84 6.60 25.05
CA THR A 40 -8.48 5.34 25.47
C THR A 40 -7.44 4.42 26.12
N PRO A 41 -7.86 3.38 26.87
CA PRO A 41 -6.92 2.43 27.45
C PRO A 41 -6.02 1.77 26.40
N ALA A 42 -4.76 1.54 26.76
CA ALA A 42 -3.85 0.75 25.95
C ALA A 42 -4.43 -0.65 25.69
N ALA A 43 -4.30 -1.09 24.46
CA ALA A 43 -4.88 -2.29 23.88
C ALA A 43 -4.07 -2.62 22.63
N ASP A 44 -3.97 -3.91 22.34
CA ASP A 44 -3.29 -4.42 21.17
C ASP A 44 -4.03 -4.04 19.88
N GLY A 45 -3.30 -4.05 18.76
CA GLY A 45 -3.88 -3.90 17.43
C GLY A 45 -4.92 -4.98 17.18
N VAL A 46 -5.99 -4.62 16.47
CA VAL A 46 -7.03 -5.58 16.07
C VAL A 46 -7.02 -5.68 14.56
N ASP A 47 -6.60 -6.85 14.06
CA ASP A 47 -6.66 -7.14 12.64
C ASP A 47 -8.13 -7.33 12.21
N ALA A 48 -8.68 -6.36 11.50
CA ALA A 48 -10.08 -6.38 11.09
C ALA A 48 -10.36 -7.35 9.93
N THR A 49 -9.32 -7.92 9.33
CA THR A 49 -9.41 -8.90 8.24
C THR A 49 -9.06 -10.32 8.68
N LYS A 50 -8.69 -10.50 9.94
CA LYS A 50 -8.42 -11.81 10.53
C LYS A 50 -9.62 -12.75 10.42
N GLY A 51 -9.36 -14.01 10.07
CA GLY A 51 -10.41 -15.01 9.97
C GLY A 51 -11.15 -15.01 8.63
N PHE A 52 -10.87 -14.04 7.74
CA PHE A 52 -11.59 -13.93 6.48
C PHE A 52 -10.90 -14.69 5.34
N ASN A 53 -11.66 -15.62 4.75
CA ASN A 53 -11.28 -16.26 3.50
C ASN A 53 -11.61 -15.39 2.28
N VAL A 54 -10.64 -15.23 1.37
CA VAL A 54 -10.82 -14.55 0.08
C VAL A 54 -10.57 -15.48 -1.10
N HIS A 55 -11.12 -15.09 -2.26
CA HIS A 55 -10.80 -15.74 -3.53
C HIS A 55 -9.53 -15.13 -4.12
N THR A 56 -8.48 -15.93 -4.20
CA THR A 56 -7.18 -15.52 -4.73
C THR A 56 -6.98 -16.05 -6.14
N ILE A 57 -6.46 -15.18 -7.00
CA ILE A 57 -5.78 -15.57 -8.24
C ILE A 57 -4.29 -15.26 -8.05
N ALA A 58 -3.45 -16.28 -8.07
CA ALA A 58 -2.00 -16.13 -7.98
C ALA A 58 -1.35 -16.63 -9.27
N LEU A 59 -0.36 -15.88 -9.74
CA LEU A 59 0.40 -16.16 -10.96
C LEU A 59 1.89 -16.20 -10.63
N GLN A 60 2.58 -17.22 -11.11
CA GLN A 60 4.04 -17.27 -11.16
C GLN A 60 4.45 -17.32 -12.62
N VAL A 61 5.15 -16.28 -13.07
CA VAL A 61 5.58 -16.12 -14.46
C VAL A 61 7.09 -15.79 -14.50
N PRO A 62 7.82 -16.24 -15.54
CA PRO A 62 9.19 -15.79 -15.78
C PRO A 62 9.28 -14.27 -15.92
N LYS A 63 10.34 -13.66 -15.39
CA LYS A 63 10.56 -12.20 -15.49
C LYS A 63 10.68 -11.73 -16.93
N THR A 64 11.28 -12.56 -17.79
CA THR A 64 11.38 -12.34 -19.24
C THR A 64 10.03 -12.23 -19.96
N GLU A 65 8.91 -12.58 -19.31
CA GLU A 65 7.56 -12.37 -19.89
C GLU A 65 6.91 -11.06 -19.42
N LEU A 66 7.54 -10.40 -18.44
CA LEU A 66 7.08 -9.13 -17.87
C LEU A 66 7.92 -7.94 -18.35
N THR A 67 9.17 -8.19 -18.74
CA THR A 67 10.06 -7.17 -19.27
C THR A 67 9.72 -6.82 -20.71
N ARG A 68 9.91 -5.55 -21.07
CA ARG A 68 9.52 -5.02 -22.38
C ARG A 68 10.29 -5.65 -23.55
N ASP A 69 11.51 -6.11 -23.30
CA ASP A 69 12.46 -6.61 -24.29
C ASP A 69 12.76 -8.11 -24.13
N ASP A 70 11.93 -8.83 -23.37
CA ASP A 70 12.05 -10.24 -23.05
C ASP A 70 13.38 -10.64 -22.36
N SER A 71 14.11 -9.68 -21.80
CA SER A 71 15.40 -9.91 -21.14
C SER A 71 15.22 -10.25 -19.65
N GLU A 72 16.19 -10.98 -19.07
CA GLU A 72 16.25 -11.20 -17.62
C GLU A 72 16.90 -9.96 -16.96
N PRO A 73 16.20 -9.24 -16.06
CA PRO A 73 16.76 -8.07 -15.40
C PRO A 73 17.89 -8.43 -14.44
N THR A 74 19.06 -7.82 -14.60
CA THR A 74 20.25 -8.07 -13.78
C THR A 74 20.82 -6.82 -13.10
N ASP A 75 20.43 -5.62 -13.55
CA ASP A 75 20.92 -4.35 -13.01
C ASP A 75 19.78 -3.59 -12.32
N PRO A 76 19.79 -3.46 -10.98
CA PRO A 76 18.82 -2.66 -10.24
C PRO A 76 18.76 -1.20 -10.67
N MET A 77 19.87 -0.65 -11.18
CA MET A 77 19.94 0.76 -11.59
C MET A 77 19.45 0.99 -13.02
N ASN A 78 19.15 -0.07 -13.78
CA ASN A 78 18.53 0.04 -15.10
C ASN A 78 17.01 0.24 -14.96
N PRO A 79 16.41 1.34 -15.46
CA PRO A 79 14.97 1.56 -15.42
C PRO A 79 14.16 0.46 -16.12
N SER A 80 14.75 -0.26 -17.09
CA SER A 80 14.10 -1.38 -17.79
C SER A 80 13.90 -2.62 -16.89
N SER A 81 14.54 -2.64 -15.71
CA SER A 81 14.33 -3.67 -14.68
C SER A 81 13.05 -3.47 -13.88
N VAL A 82 12.36 -2.34 -14.06
CA VAL A 82 11.19 -1.95 -13.26
C VAL A 82 9.91 -2.17 -14.04
N ILE A 83 8.92 -2.78 -13.39
CA ILE A 83 7.54 -2.87 -13.87
C ILE A 83 6.61 -2.15 -12.90
N GLY A 84 5.51 -1.60 -13.43
CA GLY A 84 4.40 -1.06 -12.66
C GLY A 84 3.15 -1.90 -12.86
N ILE A 85 2.44 -2.21 -11.77
CA ILE A 85 1.21 -3.00 -11.79
C ILE A 85 0.09 -2.23 -11.08
N TRP A 86 -1.09 -2.23 -11.67
CA TRP A 86 -2.33 -1.87 -10.99
C TRP A 86 -3.45 -2.80 -11.45
N ALA A 87 -4.47 -2.95 -10.62
CA ALA A 87 -5.67 -3.70 -10.94
C ALA A 87 -6.88 -2.78 -11.00
N THR A 88 -7.89 -3.17 -11.77
CA THR A 88 -9.16 -2.45 -11.89
C THR A 88 -10.32 -3.39 -11.62
N ALA A 89 -11.38 -2.87 -11.01
CA ALA A 89 -12.68 -3.52 -10.95
C ALA A 89 -13.63 -2.76 -11.87
N SER A 90 -14.31 -3.49 -12.75
CA SER A 90 -15.23 -2.92 -13.72
C SER A 90 -16.65 -3.45 -13.55
N ARG A 91 -17.65 -2.62 -13.84
CA ARG A 91 -19.07 -2.99 -13.91
C ARG A 91 -19.65 -2.58 -15.26
N GLN A 92 -20.72 -3.26 -15.72
CA GLN A 92 -21.43 -2.79 -16.91
C GLN A 92 -22.16 -1.47 -16.59
N ARG A 93 -22.08 -0.52 -17.54
CA ARG A 93 -22.52 0.87 -17.36
C ARG A 93 -23.98 1.04 -16.90
N ALA A 94 -24.89 0.13 -17.26
CA ALA A 94 -26.29 0.23 -16.91
C ALA A 94 -26.84 -1.09 -16.36
N SER A 95 -27.80 -0.97 -15.43
CA SER A 95 -28.67 -2.06 -15.00
C SER A 95 -30.11 -1.75 -15.43
N VAL A 96 -30.74 -2.70 -16.12
CA VAL A 96 -32.10 -2.59 -16.66
C VAL A 96 -32.98 -3.61 -15.94
N ARG A 97 -33.99 -3.14 -15.22
CA ARG A 97 -34.97 -4.01 -14.56
C ARG A 97 -35.96 -4.56 -15.59
N GLU A 98 -36.12 -5.87 -15.65
CA GLU A 98 -37.04 -6.57 -16.56
C GLU A 98 -38.24 -7.12 -15.76
N PRO A 99 -39.32 -6.35 -15.56
CA PRO A 99 -40.41 -6.72 -14.65
C PRO A 99 -41.14 -8.00 -15.07
N LYS A 100 -41.23 -8.27 -16.38
CA LYS A 100 -41.86 -9.50 -16.90
C LYS A 100 -41.05 -10.78 -16.59
N ARG A 101 -39.75 -10.65 -16.32
CA ARG A 101 -38.85 -11.76 -15.97
C ARG A 101 -38.44 -11.77 -14.51
N GLY A 102 -38.77 -10.73 -13.75
CA GLY A 102 -38.31 -10.55 -12.37
C GLY A 102 -36.78 -10.45 -12.25
N ALA A 103 -36.09 -10.03 -13.31
CA ALA A 103 -34.63 -10.05 -13.40
C ALA A 103 -34.04 -8.66 -13.62
N VAL A 104 -32.77 -8.47 -13.27
CA VAL A 104 -31.96 -7.30 -13.64
C VAL A 104 -31.00 -7.73 -14.74
N ARG A 105 -31.06 -7.07 -15.90
CA ARG A 105 -30.12 -7.27 -16.99
C ARG A 105 -29.08 -6.16 -16.98
N LEU A 106 -27.81 -6.53 -17.01
CA LEU A 106 -26.72 -5.59 -17.16
C LEU A 106 -26.52 -5.22 -18.66
N ALA A 107 -26.14 -3.98 -18.96
CA ALA A 107 -26.07 -3.47 -20.33
C ALA A 107 -24.98 -2.40 -20.51
N GLY A 108 -24.49 -2.26 -21.75
CA GLY A 108 -23.49 -1.27 -22.13
C GLY A 108 -22.05 -1.75 -21.91
N PRO A 109 -21.05 -0.89 -22.21
CA PRO A 109 -19.65 -1.21 -22.01
C PRO A 109 -19.32 -1.40 -20.52
N TRP A 110 -18.22 -2.09 -20.25
CA TRP A 110 -17.60 -2.11 -18.93
C TRP A 110 -17.03 -0.72 -18.62
N VAL A 111 -17.24 -0.27 -17.39
CA VAL A 111 -16.69 0.98 -16.85
C VAL A 111 -15.95 0.64 -15.56
N GLN A 112 -14.78 1.24 -15.38
CA GLN A 112 -14.04 1.13 -14.13
C GLN A 112 -14.83 1.78 -13.00
N VAL A 113 -14.92 1.09 -11.87
CA VAL A 113 -15.55 1.59 -10.64
C VAL A 113 -14.61 1.56 -9.44
N SER A 114 -13.46 0.91 -9.58
CA SER A 114 -12.37 0.88 -8.61
C SER A 114 -11.08 0.57 -9.34
N ARG A 115 -9.98 1.01 -8.74
CA ARG A 115 -8.63 0.56 -9.08
C ARG A 115 -7.79 0.52 -7.82
N LEU A 116 -6.65 -0.15 -7.90
CA LEU A 116 -5.62 -0.09 -6.87
C LEU A 116 -4.26 -0.49 -7.45
N GLY A 117 -3.26 0.34 -7.23
CA GLY A 117 -1.85 0.02 -7.38
C GLY A 117 -1.21 -0.17 -6.01
N MET A 118 -0.87 0.95 -5.36
CA MET A 118 -0.33 0.96 -4.00
C MET A 118 -1.44 0.73 -2.96
N PRO A 119 -1.15 0.06 -1.84
CA PRO A 119 -2.09 -0.07 -0.73
C PRO A 119 -2.55 1.28 -0.19
N LEU A 120 -3.74 1.32 0.40
CA LEU A 120 -4.30 2.43 1.19
C LEU A 120 -4.40 3.80 0.52
N ILE A 121 -4.09 3.93 -0.78
CA ILE A 121 -4.13 5.23 -1.46
C ILE A 121 -5.54 5.82 -1.44
N ASN A 122 -6.56 5.04 -1.78
CA ASN A 122 -7.95 5.49 -1.77
C ASN A 122 -8.59 5.47 -0.37
N GLU A 123 -7.87 5.02 0.65
CA GLU A 123 -8.31 5.02 2.04
C GLU A 123 -7.72 6.18 2.85
N VAL A 124 -6.42 6.48 2.67
CA VAL A 124 -5.64 7.37 3.54
C VAL A 124 -5.14 8.62 2.83
N ILE A 125 -4.71 8.48 1.56
CA ILE A 125 -4.13 9.61 0.81
C ILE A 125 -5.23 10.42 0.13
N ILE A 126 -6.11 9.75 -0.61
CA ILE A 126 -7.20 10.40 -1.33
C ILE A 126 -8.37 10.65 -0.36
N PRO A 127 -8.79 11.91 -0.18
CA PRO A 127 -9.87 12.22 0.75
C PRO A 127 -11.19 11.61 0.28
N LEU A 128 -12.06 11.26 1.23
CA LEU A 128 -13.33 10.57 0.98
C LEU A 128 -14.17 11.21 -0.14
N GLY A 129 -14.25 12.54 -0.19
CA GLY A 129 -15.01 13.27 -1.20
C GLY A 129 -14.47 13.16 -2.64
N ASN A 130 -13.23 12.66 -2.83
CA ASN A 130 -12.64 12.40 -4.14
C ASN A 130 -12.44 10.90 -4.43
N LYS A 131 -12.74 10.02 -3.46
CA LYS A 131 -12.51 8.57 -3.57
C LYS A 131 -13.15 7.97 -4.82
N ASP A 132 -14.42 8.27 -5.07
CA ASP A 132 -15.15 7.74 -6.25
C ASP A 132 -14.56 8.26 -7.56
N ARG A 133 -14.11 9.52 -7.61
CA ARG A 133 -13.47 10.10 -8.80
C ARG A 133 -12.12 9.42 -9.07
N TRP A 134 -11.31 9.22 -8.04
CA TRP A 134 -10.02 8.54 -8.15
C TRP A 134 -10.21 7.07 -8.57
N ASN A 135 -11.16 6.37 -7.95
CA ASN A 135 -11.51 4.99 -8.26
C ASN A 135 -11.97 4.81 -9.72
N ALA A 136 -12.62 5.82 -10.31
CA ALA A 136 -13.10 5.80 -11.67
C ALA A 136 -12.10 6.33 -12.72
N SER A 137 -10.99 6.96 -12.32
CA SER A 137 -9.96 7.49 -13.23
C SER A 137 -8.90 6.45 -13.58
N GLU A 138 -8.21 6.62 -14.71
CA GLU A 138 -7.03 5.82 -15.03
C GLU A 138 -5.79 6.40 -14.31
N PRO A 139 -4.79 5.57 -13.95
CA PRO A 139 -3.58 6.06 -13.27
C PRO A 139 -2.79 7.11 -14.05
N GLU A 140 -2.87 7.13 -15.39
CA GLU A 140 -2.21 8.15 -16.21
C GLU A 140 -2.71 9.57 -15.94
N ASP A 141 -3.92 9.71 -15.38
CA ASP A 141 -4.52 11.00 -15.02
C ASP A 141 -4.24 11.40 -13.55
N ASP A 142 -3.37 10.70 -12.81
CA ASP A 142 -3.20 10.90 -11.37
C ASP A 142 -2.58 12.26 -10.97
N GLU A 143 -2.03 13.00 -11.92
CA GLU A 143 -1.60 14.38 -11.71
C GLU A 143 -2.73 15.26 -11.11
N GLN A 144 -3.99 14.96 -11.43
CA GLN A 144 -5.15 15.67 -10.87
C GLN A 144 -5.31 15.51 -9.34
N PHE A 145 -4.64 14.54 -8.74
CA PHE A 145 -4.68 14.21 -7.30
C PHE A 145 -3.37 14.53 -6.57
N LEU A 146 -2.34 15.02 -7.28
CA LEU A 146 -0.98 15.20 -6.79
C LEU A 146 -0.88 15.91 -5.43
N ARG A 147 -1.73 16.92 -5.21
CA ARG A 147 -1.77 17.68 -3.95
C ARG A 147 -1.97 16.82 -2.70
N TYR A 148 -2.69 15.70 -2.81
CA TYR A 148 -2.98 14.82 -1.68
C TYR A 148 -1.79 13.95 -1.28
N TYR A 149 -0.88 13.69 -2.21
CA TYR A 149 0.39 13.01 -1.92
C TYR A 149 1.42 13.98 -1.34
N LEU A 150 1.43 15.23 -1.84
CA LEU A 150 2.35 16.28 -1.39
C LEU A 150 1.98 16.87 -0.03
N ASP A 151 0.70 16.84 0.33
CA ASP A 151 0.21 17.29 1.64
C ASP A 151 -0.98 16.44 2.13
N PRO A 152 -0.75 15.17 2.56
CA PRO A 152 -1.83 14.29 3.00
C PRO A 152 -2.62 14.84 4.19
N GLU A 153 -3.90 14.48 4.31
CA GLU A 153 -4.72 14.93 5.44
C GLU A 153 -4.25 14.32 6.76
N LEU A 154 -3.94 13.01 6.77
CA LEU A 154 -3.50 12.30 7.98
C LEU A 154 -2.25 12.94 8.60
N GLN A 155 -1.26 13.36 7.81
CA GLN A 155 -0.06 14.00 8.35
C GLN A 155 -0.41 15.27 9.13
N ASN A 156 -1.37 16.07 8.62
CA ASN A 156 -1.77 17.34 9.22
C ASN A 156 -2.58 17.11 10.51
N LEU A 157 -3.26 15.97 10.62
CA LEU A 157 -4.01 15.59 11.79
C LEU A 157 -3.13 14.98 12.89
N LEU A 158 -2.03 14.28 12.57
CA LEU A 158 -1.21 13.58 13.57
C LEU A 158 -0.81 14.45 14.78
N PRO A 159 -0.28 15.68 14.64
CA PRO A 159 0.05 16.51 15.80
C PRO A 159 -1.16 17.04 16.58
N VAL A 160 -2.32 17.16 15.92
CA VAL A 160 -3.58 17.57 16.57
C VAL A 160 -4.15 16.43 17.38
N LEU A 161 -4.15 15.23 16.80
CA LEU A 161 -4.65 13.99 17.39
C LEU A 161 -3.71 13.46 18.46
N TYR A 162 -2.41 13.76 18.41
CA TYR A 162 -1.42 13.34 19.39
C TYR A 162 -0.56 14.52 19.88
N PRO A 163 -1.14 15.42 20.72
CA PRO A 163 -0.44 16.61 21.19
C PRO A 163 0.88 16.27 21.88
N GLY A 164 1.99 16.81 21.36
CA GLY A 164 3.34 16.62 21.92
C GLY A 164 4.05 15.32 21.51
N VAL A 165 3.40 14.44 20.74
CA VAL A 165 4.02 13.18 20.27
C VAL A 165 4.84 13.40 18.99
N PHE A 166 4.39 14.29 18.11
CA PHE A 166 5.04 14.60 16.84
C PHE A 166 5.50 16.07 16.74
N PRO A 167 6.35 16.57 17.66
CA PRO A 167 6.74 17.98 17.68
C PRO A 167 7.54 18.41 16.44
N ASN A 168 8.39 17.56 15.85
CA ASN A 168 9.15 17.90 14.64
C ASN A 168 8.25 17.93 13.42
N LEU A 169 7.33 16.97 13.29
CA LEU A 169 6.29 17.02 12.27
C LEU A 169 5.44 18.29 12.44
N ALA A 170 5.01 18.63 13.66
CA ALA A 170 4.24 19.85 13.91
C ALA A 170 5.01 21.11 13.48
N ALA A 171 6.31 21.18 13.78
CA ALA A 171 7.17 22.28 13.35
C ALA A 171 7.29 22.37 11.83
N LEU A 172 7.47 21.23 11.15
CA LEU A 172 7.45 21.16 9.69
C LEU A 172 6.13 21.70 9.15
N LEU A 173 5.00 21.23 9.68
CA LEU A 173 3.66 21.60 9.22
C LEU A 173 3.28 23.06 9.45
N GLY A 174 4.03 23.79 10.28
CA GLY A 174 3.90 25.24 10.46
C GLY A 174 4.26 26.05 9.21
N ALA A 175 5.03 25.48 8.28
CA ALA A 175 5.30 26.09 6.98
C ALA A 175 4.13 25.84 6.00
N PRO A 176 3.88 26.74 5.03
CA PRO A 176 2.88 26.50 3.98
C PRO A 176 3.18 25.21 3.18
N PRO A 177 2.18 24.42 2.76
CA PRO A 177 2.40 23.16 2.03
C PRO A 177 3.35 23.27 0.83
N ALA A 178 3.27 24.39 0.09
CA ALA A 178 4.13 24.64 -1.08
C ALA A 178 5.63 24.75 -0.76
N SER A 179 6.02 25.05 0.48
CA SER A 179 7.43 25.12 0.91
C SER A 179 7.93 23.86 1.62
N ARG A 180 7.06 22.87 1.83
CA ARG A 180 7.38 21.58 2.48
C ARG A 180 6.79 20.39 1.71
N PRO A 181 6.97 20.33 0.37
CA PRO A 181 6.35 19.26 -0.42
C PRO A 181 6.85 17.90 0.07
N ARG A 182 5.92 16.97 0.32
CA ARG A 182 6.24 15.58 0.66
C ARG A 182 6.69 14.79 -0.56
N ASN A 183 7.80 15.22 -1.17
CA ASN A 183 8.40 14.53 -2.33
C ASN A 183 8.90 13.13 -1.98
N ASP A 184 9.17 12.87 -0.70
CA ASP A 184 9.43 11.53 -0.17
C ASP A 184 8.20 10.63 -0.31
N LEU A 185 7.02 11.11 0.09
CA LEU A 185 5.75 10.36 -0.11
C LEU A 185 5.39 10.24 -1.59
N LEU A 186 5.63 11.28 -2.39
CA LEU A 186 5.43 11.22 -3.83
C LEU A 186 6.25 10.11 -4.47
N ALA A 187 7.54 10.02 -4.10
CA ALA A 187 8.44 8.99 -4.57
C ALA A 187 7.98 7.59 -4.14
N ILE A 188 7.62 7.42 -2.86
CA ILE A 188 7.21 6.13 -2.30
C ILE A 188 5.87 5.66 -2.87
N LEU A 189 4.87 6.55 -2.96
CA LEU A 189 3.46 6.20 -3.17
C LEU A 189 2.93 6.46 -4.58
N LEU A 190 3.62 7.25 -5.43
CA LEU A 190 3.06 7.64 -6.74
C LEU A 190 3.99 7.55 -7.94
N THR A 191 5.29 7.86 -7.81
CA THR A 191 6.20 7.87 -8.98
C THR A 191 7.17 6.69 -9.00
N GLY A 192 7.39 6.06 -7.86
CA GLY A 192 8.56 5.22 -7.60
C GLY A 192 9.74 6.06 -7.14
N ILE A 193 10.64 5.41 -6.41
CA ILE A 193 11.84 5.98 -5.81
C ILE A 193 12.92 6.11 -6.90
N PRO A 194 13.36 7.34 -7.23
CA PRO A 194 14.42 7.55 -8.20
C PRO A 194 15.79 7.11 -7.66
N ALA A 195 16.70 6.84 -8.59
CA ALA A 195 18.10 6.57 -8.28
C ALA A 195 18.72 7.71 -7.45
N GLY A 196 19.55 7.34 -6.47
CA GLY A 196 20.32 8.28 -5.65
C GLY A 196 19.66 8.70 -4.34
N LEU A 197 18.37 8.41 -4.12
CA LEU A 197 17.75 8.58 -2.80
C LEU A 197 18.09 7.42 -1.85
N ILE A 198 18.09 6.20 -2.38
CA ILE A 198 18.42 4.98 -1.64
C ILE A 198 19.59 4.32 -2.37
N PRO A 199 20.71 4.01 -1.67
CA PRO A 199 21.84 3.32 -2.27
C PRO A 199 21.43 2.03 -2.96
N GLU A 200 21.94 1.80 -4.18
CA GLU A 200 21.74 0.57 -4.96
C GLU A 200 20.27 0.22 -5.28
N PHE A 201 19.37 1.20 -5.12
CA PHE A 201 17.94 0.99 -5.33
C PHE A 201 17.32 2.10 -6.17
N GLN A 202 16.41 1.68 -7.05
CA GLN A 202 15.39 2.53 -7.67
C GLN A 202 14.23 1.66 -8.14
N ASN A 203 13.02 2.21 -8.17
CA ASN A 203 11.87 1.60 -8.85
C ASN A 203 11.05 2.67 -9.59
N PHE A 204 11.71 3.72 -10.07
CA PHE A 204 11.07 4.84 -10.75
C PHE A 204 10.65 4.48 -12.17
N THR A 205 9.40 4.76 -12.51
CA THR A 205 8.81 4.38 -13.81
C THR A 205 8.64 5.55 -14.79
N GLY A 206 9.16 6.73 -14.45
CA GLY A 206 9.08 7.93 -15.30
C GLY A 206 8.32 9.08 -14.65
N SER A 207 8.24 10.20 -15.36
CA SER A 207 7.72 11.47 -14.83
C SER A 207 6.19 11.54 -14.74
N THR A 208 5.46 10.63 -15.38
CA THR A 208 3.99 10.56 -15.27
C THR A 208 3.64 10.00 -13.90
N PRO A 209 3.03 10.80 -13.00
CA PRO A 209 2.57 10.29 -11.71
C PRO A 209 1.43 9.31 -11.95
N ALA A 210 1.52 8.12 -11.38
CA ALA A 210 0.53 7.07 -11.60
C ALA A 210 0.58 6.06 -10.45
N ASP A 211 -0.57 5.82 -9.81
CA ASP A 211 -0.71 4.82 -8.76
C ASP A 211 -0.48 3.42 -9.33
N MET A 212 0.68 2.85 -9.02
CA MET A 212 1.13 1.55 -9.45
C MET A 212 2.00 0.95 -8.37
N LEU A 213 1.79 -0.32 -8.06
CA LEU A 213 2.75 -1.12 -7.30
C LEU A 213 3.96 -1.39 -8.19
N ARG A 214 5.13 -0.91 -7.79
CA ARG A 214 6.34 -0.91 -8.62
C ARG A 214 7.35 -1.93 -8.12
N LEU A 215 7.75 -2.83 -8.99
CA LEU A 215 8.71 -3.89 -8.69
C LEU A 215 9.94 -3.77 -9.60
N ASN A 216 11.10 -3.59 -8.99
CA ASN A 216 12.39 -3.79 -9.63
C ASN A 216 12.74 -5.29 -9.60
N LEU A 217 12.61 -5.92 -10.76
CA LEU A 217 12.82 -7.35 -10.97
C LEU A 217 14.28 -7.78 -10.83
N ALA A 218 15.23 -6.84 -10.85
CA ALA A 218 16.66 -7.13 -10.67
C ALA A 218 17.07 -7.21 -9.18
N ILE A 219 16.24 -6.70 -8.27
CA ILE A 219 16.44 -6.90 -6.83
C ILE A 219 16.01 -8.33 -6.45
N PRO A 220 16.90 -9.16 -5.87
CA PRO A 220 16.54 -10.51 -5.47
C PRO A 220 15.60 -10.50 -4.24
N PRO A 221 14.71 -11.49 -4.09
CA PRO A 221 13.95 -11.67 -2.87
C PRO A 221 14.88 -11.93 -1.67
N THR A 222 14.61 -11.27 -0.55
CA THR A 222 15.31 -11.51 0.73
C THR A 222 14.83 -12.84 1.33
N THR A 223 15.77 -13.77 1.54
CA THR A 223 15.47 -15.14 2.01
C THR A 223 15.97 -15.44 3.43
N VAL A 224 16.78 -14.55 3.99
CA VAL A 224 17.33 -14.65 5.34
C VAL A 224 16.83 -13.46 6.13
N ASP A 225 16.13 -13.71 7.23
CA ASP A 225 15.57 -12.70 8.14
C ASP A 225 14.90 -11.51 7.43
N PRO A 226 13.92 -11.75 6.53
CA PRO A 226 13.26 -10.67 5.81
C PRO A 226 12.53 -9.75 6.79
N SER A 227 12.67 -8.44 6.59
CA SER A 227 12.04 -7.44 7.46
C SER A 227 10.62 -7.15 6.98
N PRO A 228 9.57 -7.23 7.83
CA PRO A 228 8.22 -6.84 7.44
C PRO A 228 8.10 -5.35 7.13
N LEU A 229 9.10 -4.54 7.51
CA LEU A 229 9.18 -3.11 7.19
C LEU A 229 9.81 -2.82 5.83
N GLY A 230 10.14 -3.85 5.05
CA GLY A 230 10.74 -3.71 3.72
C GLY A 230 11.93 -2.76 3.73
N ILE A 231 11.92 -1.77 2.84
CA ILE A 231 13.03 -0.84 2.69
C ILE A 231 13.30 -0.02 3.96
N LEU A 232 12.28 0.27 4.78
CA LEU A 232 12.48 0.96 6.07
C LEU A 232 13.19 0.09 7.11
N GLY A 233 13.20 -1.23 6.91
CA GLY A 233 13.93 -2.18 7.72
C GLY A 233 15.19 -2.72 7.03
N ASP A 234 15.82 -1.91 6.17
CA ASP A 234 17.03 -2.24 5.40
C ASP A 234 16.88 -3.46 4.48
N ASP A 235 15.65 -3.73 4.00
CA ASP A 235 15.33 -4.86 3.13
C ASP A 235 14.80 -4.39 1.77
N LEU A 236 15.71 -4.28 0.78
CA LEU A 236 15.39 -3.82 -0.58
C LEU A 236 14.41 -4.74 -1.33
N GLY A 237 14.25 -5.99 -0.89
CA GLY A 237 13.31 -6.94 -1.48
C GLY A 237 11.86 -6.78 -0.99
N GLY A 238 11.61 -5.88 -0.04
CA GLY A 238 10.28 -5.58 0.49
C GLY A 238 9.68 -4.27 0.00
N PHE A 239 8.45 -4.01 0.42
CA PHE A 239 7.72 -2.79 0.08
C PHE A 239 8.54 -1.49 0.34
N PRO A 240 8.49 -0.50 -0.57
CA PRO A 240 7.67 -0.40 -1.78
C PRO A 240 8.27 -1.05 -3.05
N ASN A 241 9.22 -1.98 -2.95
CA ASN A 241 9.68 -2.77 -4.09
C ASN A 241 8.76 -3.99 -4.35
N GLY A 242 7.62 -3.74 -4.97
CA GLY A 242 6.49 -4.65 -4.90
C GLY A 242 5.90 -4.68 -3.50
N ARG A 243 5.13 -5.72 -3.19
CA ARG A 243 4.62 -6.00 -1.84
C ARG A 243 4.69 -7.50 -1.61
N ARG A 244 5.42 -7.93 -0.58
CA ARG A 244 5.36 -9.31 -0.11
C ARG A 244 4.14 -9.47 0.78
N VAL A 245 3.59 -10.67 0.83
CA VAL A 245 2.35 -10.98 1.57
C VAL A 245 2.45 -10.76 3.09
N PHE A 246 3.66 -10.58 3.62
CA PHE A 246 3.94 -10.34 5.03
C PHE A 246 4.49 -8.93 5.30
N ASP A 247 4.64 -8.09 4.27
CA ASP A 247 5.07 -6.71 4.48
C ASP A 247 3.96 -5.96 5.23
N ASP A 248 4.33 -5.33 6.34
CA ASP A 248 3.48 -4.46 7.15
C ASP A 248 3.41 -3.08 6.49
N VAL A 249 2.68 -3.02 5.38
CA VAL A 249 2.53 -1.82 4.57
C VAL A 249 1.84 -0.69 5.34
N VAL A 250 0.97 -1.04 6.29
CA VAL A 250 0.29 -0.08 7.16
C VAL A 250 1.30 0.63 8.04
N ALA A 251 2.18 -0.11 8.73
CA ALA A 251 3.25 0.50 9.51
C ALA A 251 4.19 1.31 8.62
N ILE A 252 4.63 0.78 7.47
CA ILE A 252 5.54 1.50 6.58
C ILE A 252 4.96 2.85 6.15
N GLU A 253 3.71 2.87 5.71
CA GLU A 253 3.04 4.08 5.25
C GLU A 253 2.75 5.05 6.40
N LEU A 254 2.30 4.58 7.57
CA LEU A 254 2.09 5.44 8.75
C LEU A 254 3.39 6.11 9.19
N ARG A 255 4.50 5.37 9.22
CA ARG A 255 5.83 5.91 9.55
C ARG A 255 6.27 6.95 8.54
N ALA A 256 6.10 6.67 7.25
CA ALA A 256 6.39 7.62 6.18
C ALA A 256 5.54 8.88 6.36
N ILE A 257 4.22 8.77 6.50
CA ILE A 257 3.29 9.89 6.70
C ILE A 257 3.66 10.72 7.93
N ALA A 258 4.06 10.07 9.04
CA ALA A 258 4.54 10.71 10.27
C ALA A 258 5.91 11.43 10.13
N GLY A 259 6.53 11.37 8.95
CA GLY A 259 7.73 12.11 8.61
C GLY A 259 9.04 11.31 8.69
N LEU A 260 8.98 9.99 8.94
CA LEU A 260 10.19 9.15 9.05
C LEU A 260 11.05 9.20 7.78
N THR A 261 10.43 9.34 6.61
CA THR A 261 11.08 9.34 5.30
C THR A 261 11.46 10.74 4.80
N TYR A 262 11.02 11.80 5.47
CA TYR A 262 11.32 13.18 5.06
C TYR A 262 12.82 13.49 4.95
N PRO A 263 13.72 12.90 5.78
CA PRO A 263 15.16 13.07 5.62
C PRO A 263 15.74 12.64 4.27
N LEU A 264 15.02 11.82 3.49
CA LEU A 264 15.42 11.47 2.12
C LEU A 264 15.48 12.69 1.20
N ILE A 265 14.68 13.72 1.48
CA ILE A 265 14.61 14.95 0.68
C ILE A 265 15.15 16.18 1.43
N ASP A 266 15.21 16.13 2.76
CA ASP A 266 15.81 17.17 3.60
C ASP A 266 16.61 16.53 4.75
N PRO A 267 17.93 16.32 4.58
CA PRO A 267 18.77 15.69 5.59
C PRO A 267 18.87 16.46 6.91
N THR A 268 18.39 17.70 6.98
CA THR A 268 18.39 18.50 8.22
C THR A 268 17.20 18.21 9.11
N PHE A 269 16.14 17.60 8.58
CA PHE A 269 14.99 17.20 9.36
C PHE A 269 15.32 16.00 10.26
N THR A 270 14.91 16.09 11.52
CA THR A 270 15.01 14.97 12.47
C THR A 270 13.62 14.39 12.73
N PRO A 271 13.33 13.15 12.32
CA PRO A 271 12.05 12.52 12.60
C PRO A 271 11.76 12.42 14.09
N ASP A 272 10.49 12.51 14.46
CA ASP A 272 10.05 12.23 15.82
C ASP A 272 10.28 10.76 16.16
N SER A 273 10.77 10.49 17.38
CA SER A 273 11.00 9.10 17.83
C SER A 273 9.75 8.22 17.74
N ALA A 274 8.57 8.82 17.95
CA ALA A 274 7.28 8.16 17.77
C ALA A 274 7.08 7.63 16.34
N ALA A 275 7.52 8.36 15.32
CA ALA A 275 7.41 7.92 13.93
C ALA A 275 8.24 6.66 13.65
N ALA A 276 9.28 6.34 14.42
CA ALA A 276 10.06 5.12 14.24
C ALA A 276 9.41 3.87 14.86
N VAL A 277 8.44 4.05 15.76
CA VAL A 277 7.76 2.95 16.49
C VAL A 277 6.29 2.80 16.12
N LEU A 278 5.77 3.66 15.24
CA LEU A 278 4.43 3.49 14.68
C LEU A 278 4.30 2.10 14.03
N ALA A 279 3.29 1.38 14.45
CA ALA A 279 2.81 0.14 13.88
C ALA A 279 1.30 0.11 14.12
N ASP A 280 0.55 -0.67 13.37
CA ASP A 280 -0.86 -0.90 13.68
C ASP A 280 -1.07 -2.07 14.67
N GLY A 281 0.02 -2.78 14.99
CA GLY A 281 0.04 -3.87 15.96
C GLY A 281 -0.63 -5.15 15.45
N THR A 282 -0.81 -5.27 14.13
CA THR A 282 -1.46 -6.41 13.49
C THR A 282 -0.48 -7.25 12.67
N ALA A 283 -0.86 -8.47 12.33
CA ALA A 283 -0.08 -9.40 11.52
C ALA A 283 -1.01 -10.51 10.99
N ASN A 284 -0.61 -11.17 9.90
CA ASN A 284 -1.31 -12.36 9.41
C ASN A 284 -1.46 -13.40 10.53
N ASP A 285 -2.68 -13.89 10.72
CA ASP A 285 -3.03 -14.96 11.63
C ASP A 285 -2.61 -16.34 11.10
N VAL A 286 -2.66 -16.54 9.78
CA VAL A 286 -2.16 -17.72 9.08
C VAL A 286 -0.81 -17.40 8.40
N PRO A 287 0.28 -18.10 8.75
CA PRO A 287 1.57 -17.87 8.11
C PRO A 287 1.55 -18.10 6.59
N PRO A 288 2.29 -17.28 5.82
CA PRO A 288 2.52 -17.53 4.40
C PRO A 288 3.09 -18.93 4.11
N LEU A 289 2.71 -19.50 2.97
CA LEU A 289 3.27 -20.77 2.51
C LEU A 289 4.69 -20.58 1.98
N ARG A 290 5.52 -21.61 2.13
CA ARG A 290 6.89 -21.62 1.57
C ARG A 290 6.93 -21.87 0.08
N ASP A 291 5.84 -22.39 -0.48
CA ASP A 291 5.69 -22.73 -1.88
C ASP A 291 4.50 -21.99 -2.47
N PHE A 292 4.54 -21.79 -3.79
CA PHE A 292 3.45 -21.21 -4.56
C PHE A 292 2.08 -21.83 -4.17
N PRO A 293 1.05 -21.02 -3.85
CA PRO A 293 0.90 -19.60 -4.13
C PRO A 293 1.40 -18.64 -3.03
N TYR A 294 2.17 -19.13 -2.06
CA TYR A 294 2.77 -18.35 -0.96
C TYR A 294 1.77 -17.71 0.04
N ILE A 295 0.47 -17.78 -0.22
CA ILE A 295 -0.59 -17.26 0.66
C ILE A 295 -1.11 -18.39 1.56
N GLY A 296 -1.40 -18.07 2.83
CA GLY A 296 -1.86 -19.00 3.86
C GLY A 296 -3.07 -19.86 3.46
N HIS A 297 -3.18 -21.03 4.08
CA HIS A 297 -4.35 -21.89 3.89
C HIS A 297 -5.63 -21.17 4.35
N PRO A 298 -6.77 -21.38 3.67
CA PRO A 298 -8.02 -20.80 4.13
C PRO A 298 -8.43 -21.39 5.49
N HIS A 299 -9.12 -20.59 6.29
CA HIS A 299 -9.78 -21.06 7.49
C HIS A 299 -10.88 -22.06 7.16
N GLU A 300 -11.11 -23.02 8.06
CA GLU A 300 -12.17 -23.99 7.87
C GLU A 300 -13.55 -23.41 8.13
N GLY A 301 -14.55 -23.84 7.35
CA GLY A 301 -15.88 -23.23 7.39
C GLY A 301 -16.70 -23.47 8.67
N TYR A 302 -16.26 -24.36 9.58
CA TYR A 302 -17.06 -24.75 10.76
C TYR A 302 -16.59 -24.12 12.07
N GLU A 303 -15.29 -23.88 12.25
CA GLU A 303 -14.70 -23.49 13.55
C GLU A 303 -13.96 -22.14 13.53
N HIS A 304 -14.03 -21.38 12.44
CA HIS A 304 -13.35 -20.08 12.35
C HIS A 304 -14.18 -18.93 12.94
N GLU A 305 -13.49 -18.00 13.59
CA GLU A 305 -14.03 -16.76 14.17
C GLU A 305 -13.46 -15.55 13.42
N HIS A 306 -14.23 -14.46 13.35
CA HIS A 306 -13.85 -13.20 12.67
C HIS A 306 -13.51 -12.10 13.69
N ASP A 307 -13.09 -12.50 14.89
CA ASP A 307 -12.93 -11.65 16.07
C ASP A 307 -11.47 -11.20 16.32
#